data_AF-A0A945G5C1-F1
#
_entry.id   AF-A0A945G5C1-F1
#
_cell.length_a   1.000
_cell.length_b   1.000
_cell.length_c   1.000
_cell.angle_alpha   90.00
_cell.angle_beta   90.00
_cell.angle_gamma   90.00
#
_symmetry.space_group_name_H-M   'P 1'
#
loop_
_entity.id
_entity.type
_entity.pdbx_description
1 polymer ?
#
loop_
_entity_poly.entity_id
_entity_poly.type
_entity_poly.pdbx_seq_one_letter_code
_entity_poly.pdbx_strand_id
1 'polypeptide(L)'
;FKVNSHIGGNPDALWGGTTDERAPTAHAGHADTTPVFAKTEVEVGQTYYVVAVMEGDPDGGLEGKLKLYVNGSLAAETGGVGQLYTHGNDAGLGGTNAGTIFHDELNDAILLADLYHFNGTIDEFAEFNAVLDADQIAGRYEVGNFSAEPPAPPTISVVNNGDGTVTITFEGKLQAATSVNGSWADVEGATSPLTIPSDQATQFGRAVR
;
A
#
# COMPACT_ATOMS: atom_id res chain seq x y z
N PHE A 1 -10.60 -15.99 11.63
CA PHE A 1 -11.68 -16.19 10.65
C PHE A 1 -11.06 -16.05 9.28
N LYS A 2 -11.17 -17.07 8.42
CA LYS A 2 -10.62 -17.06 7.06
C LYS A 2 -11.68 -16.50 6.11
N VAL A 3 -11.30 -15.53 5.29
CA VAL A 3 -12.19 -14.96 4.26
C VAL A 3 -11.53 -15.18 2.90
N ASN A 4 -12.30 -15.65 1.92
CA ASN A 4 -11.82 -15.76 0.55
C ASN A 4 -11.77 -14.35 -0.05
N SER A 5 -10.58 -13.89 -0.46
CA SER A 5 -10.40 -12.69 -1.26
C SER A 5 -10.16 -13.10 -2.70
N HIS A 6 -10.97 -12.59 -3.63
CA HIS A 6 -10.94 -12.96 -5.03
C HIS A 6 -10.87 -11.73 -5.93
N ILE A 7 -10.18 -11.91 -7.06
CA ILE A 7 -10.36 -11.13 -8.28
C ILE A 7 -10.93 -12.12 -9.31
N GLY A 8 -12.25 -12.06 -9.55
CA GLY A 8 -12.99 -12.93 -10.51
C GLY A 8 -13.85 -14.08 -9.88
N GLY A 9 -14.88 -14.59 -10.59
CA GLY A 9 -15.97 -15.50 -10.14
C GLY A 9 -17.28 -15.49 -11.02
N ASN A 10 -18.40 -16.08 -10.53
CA ASN A 10 -19.62 -16.71 -11.18
C ASN A 10 -19.49 -17.21 -12.64
N PRO A 11 -19.63 -18.54 -12.88
CA PRO A 11 -19.63 -19.12 -14.24
C PRO A 11 -20.65 -18.55 -15.24
N ASP A 12 -21.67 -17.82 -14.79
CA ASP A 12 -22.72 -17.27 -15.65
C ASP A 12 -22.60 -15.74 -15.95
N ALA A 13 -21.57 -15.05 -15.45
CA ALA A 13 -21.28 -13.65 -15.81
C ALA A 13 -19.76 -13.39 -15.90
N LEU A 14 -19.31 -13.05 -17.11
CA LEU A 14 -18.01 -13.44 -17.63
C LEU A 14 -17.01 -12.28 -17.69
N TRP A 15 -16.04 -12.25 -16.78
CA TRP A 15 -14.81 -11.46 -16.93
C TRP A 15 -13.60 -12.39 -17.05
N GLY A 16 -12.84 -12.20 -18.13
CA GLY A 16 -11.83 -13.16 -18.60
C GLY A 16 -12.49 -14.23 -19.48
N GLY A 17 -12.76 -13.85 -20.73
CA GLY A 17 -13.55 -14.59 -21.71
C GLY A 17 -14.04 -13.60 -22.78
N THR A 18 -14.32 -14.04 -24.00
CA THR A 18 -14.53 -13.13 -25.15
C THR A 18 -15.92 -12.53 -25.30
N THR A 19 -16.79 -12.64 -24.31
CA THR A 19 -18.15 -12.10 -24.43
C THR A 19 -18.60 -11.43 -23.17
N ASP A 20 -18.72 -10.10 -23.27
CA ASP A 20 -19.91 -9.40 -22.81
C ASP A 20 -21.14 -10.24 -23.23
N GLU A 21 -21.98 -10.64 -22.30
CA GLU A 21 -23.26 -11.32 -22.54
C GLU A 21 -24.22 -10.51 -23.45
N ARG A 22 -23.92 -9.23 -23.70
CA ARG A 22 -24.60 -8.36 -24.67
C ARG A 22 -23.99 -8.43 -26.08
N ALA A 23 -22.86 -9.11 -26.27
CA ALA A 23 -22.21 -9.27 -27.56
C ALA A 23 -22.87 -10.42 -28.35
N PRO A 24 -23.48 -10.16 -29.52
CA PRO A 24 -24.25 -11.15 -30.27
C PRO A 24 -23.42 -12.31 -30.87
N THR A 25 -22.10 -12.31 -30.72
CA THR A 25 -21.19 -13.36 -31.20
C THR A 25 -19.96 -13.45 -30.30
N ALA A 26 -19.58 -14.66 -29.91
CA ALA A 26 -18.24 -14.94 -29.37
C ALA A 26 -17.16 -14.46 -30.35
N HIS A 27 -16.06 -13.91 -29.83
CA HIS A 27 -14.95 -13.46 -30.67
C HIS A 27 -14.43 -14.63 -31.52
N ALA A 28 -14.18 -14.38 -32.80
CA ALA A 28 -13.68 -15.40 -33.71
C ALA A 28 -12.38 -16.02 -33.15
N GLY A 29 -12.37 -17.35 -32.95
CA GLY A 29 -11.23 -18.09 -32.43
C GLY A 29 -11.26 -18.40 -30.93
N HIS A 30 -12.29 -17.97 -30.17
CA HIS A 30 -12.41 -18.28 -28.75
C HIS A 30 -13.86 -18.61 -28.40
N ALA A 31 -14.14 -19.90 -28.21
CA ALA A 31 -15.47 -20.41 -27.89
C ALA A 31 -15.71 -20.53 -26.38
N ASP A 32 -14.64 -20.54 -25.57
CA ASP A 32 -14.76 -20.52 -24.12
C ASP A 32 -14.99 -19.10 -23.64
N THR A 33 -16.06 -18.98 -22.86
CA THR A 33 -16.57 -17.72 -22.34
C THR A 33 -16.49 -17.70 -20.82
N THR A 34 -16.11 -18.82 -20.17
CA THR A 34 -16.07 -19.00 -18.71
C THR A 34 -15.18 -17.95 -18.04
N PRO A 35 -15.63 -17.26 -16.99
CA PRO A 35 -14.81 -16.27 -16.31
C PRO A 35 -13.68 -16.98 -15.57
N VAL A 36 -12.52 -16.32 -15.53
CA VAL A 36 -11.35 -16.84 -14.84
C VAL A 36 -10.96 -15.94 -13.67
N PHE A 37 -10.40 -16.55 -12.63
CA PHE A 37 -10.10 -15.84 -11.39
C PHE A 37 -8.82 -16.34 -10.71
N ALA A 38 -8.15 -15.42 -10.01
CA ALA A 38 -7.07 -15.72 -9.09
C ALA A 38 -7.50 -15.25 -7.70
N LYS A 39 -7.48 -16.17 -6.73
CA LYS A 39 -7.98 -15.92 -5.38
C LYS A 39 -7.14 -16.61 -4.34
N THR A 40 -7.15 -16.06 -3.12
CA THR A 40 -6.46 -16.62 -1.96
C THR A 40 -7.20 -16.27 -0.68
N GLU A 41 -6.92 -16.99 0.40
CA GLU A 41 -7.49 -16.69 1.72
C GLU A 41 -6.67 -15.60 2.42
N VAL A 42 -7.36 -14.68 3.09
CA VAL A 42 -6.77 -13.67 3.98
C VAL A 42 -7.42 -13.72 5.36
N GLU A 43 -6.72 -13.15 6.34
CA GLU A 43 -7.16 -13.04 7.72
C GLU A 43 -7.57 -11.60 8.04
N VAL A 44 -8.65 -11.45 8.80
CA VAL A 44 -9.15 -10.15 9.24
C VAL A 44 -8.14 -9.46 10.17
N GLY A 45 -7.91 -8.16 9.94
CA GLY A 45 -7.03 -7.35 10.78
C GLY A 45 -5.54 -7.48 10.46
N GLN A 46 -5.20 -8.21 9.39
CA GLN A 46 -3.82 -8.33 8.91
C GLN A 46 -3.58 -7.38 7.73
N THR A 47 -2.40 -6.76 7.72
CA THR A 47 -1.90 -6.00 6.57
C THR A 47 -1.29 -6.95 5.55
N TYR A 48 -1.62 -6.76 4.27
CA TYR A 48 -1.08 -7.54 3.17
C TYR A 48 -0.53 -6.63 2.08
N TYR A 49 0.58 -7.03 1.47
CA TYR A 49 1.04 -6.48 0.20
C TYR A 49 0.48 -7.35 -0.93
N VAL A 50 -0.37 -6.77 -1.77
CA VAL A 50 -1.08 -7.51 -2.82
C VAL A 50 -0.74 -6.93 -4.19
N VAL A 51 -0.39 -7.81 -5.14
CA VAL A 51 -0.20 -7.43 -6.55
C VAL A 51 -1.04 -8.33 -7.44
N ALA A 52 -1.93 -7.73 -8.21
CA ALA A 52 -2.62 -8.40 -9.31
C ALA A 52 -1.90 -8.08 -10.62
N VAL A 53 -1.58 -9.12 -11.39
CA VAL A 53 -0.92 -8.99 -12.69
C VAL A 53 -1.84 -9.54 -13.77
N MET A 54 -2.14 -8.68 -14.74
CA MET A 54 -2.76 -9.05 -16.01
C MET A 54 -1.65 -9.18 -17.05
N GLU A 55 -1.30 -10.42 -17.40
CA GLU A 55 -0.28 -10.73 -18.40
C GLU A 55 -0.99 -11.11 -19.70
N GLY A 56 -0.92 -10.25 -20.71
CA GLY A 56 -1.50 -10.53 -22.03
C GLY A 56 -0.82 -11.70 -22.74
N ASP A 57 -1.53 -12.29 -23.69
CA ASP A 57 -0.98 -13.33 -24.57
C ASP A 57 0.20 -12.76 -25.39
N PRO A 58 1.41 -13.34 -25.29
CA PRO A 58 2.61 -12.83 -25.97
C PRO A 58 2.49 -12.88 -27.50
N ASP A 59 1.63 -13.76 -28.03
CA ASP A 59 1.38 -13.90 -29.47
C ASP A 59 0.21 -13.02 -29.94
N GLY A 60 -0.35 -12.19 -29.06
CA GLY A 60 -1.48 -11.30 -29.34
C GLY A 60 -2.83 -12.02 -29.42
N GLY A 61 -2.88 -13.28 -28.96
CA GLY A 61 -4.08 -14.09 -28.85
C GLY A 61 -4.94 -13.73 -27.64
N LEU A 62 -5.65 -14.73 -27.12
CA LEU A 62 -6.68 -14.59 -26.10
C LEU A 62 -6.45 -15.52 -24.90
N GLU A 63 -5.23 -16.06 -24.79
CA GLU A 63 -4.82 -17.02 -23.76
C GLU A 63 -3.85 -16.38 -22.77
N GLY A 64 -4.17 -15.16 -22.31
CA GLY A 64 -3.41 -14.47 -21.28
C GLY A 64 -3.55 -15.10 -19.90
N LYS A 65 -2.95 -14.45 -18.89
CA LYS A 65 -2.91 -14.91 -17.51
C LYS A 65 -3.30 -13.84 -16.51
N LEU A 66 -3.97 -14.28 -15.44
CA LEU A 66 -4.16 -13.50 -14.22
C LEU A 66 -3.30 -14.13 -13.13
N LYS A 67 -2.42 -13.33 -12.50
CA LYS A 67 -1.61 -13.76 -11.36
C LYS A 67 -1.90 -12.90 -10.15
N LEU A 68 -2.02 -13.52 -9.00
CA LEU A 68 -2.18 -12.86 -7.71
C LEU A 68 -0.97 -13.17 -6.84
N TYR A 69 -0.28 -12.12 -6.40
CA TYR A 69 0.82 -12.20 -5.45
C TYR A 69 0.38 -11.63 -4.11
N VAL A 70 0.78 -12.30 -3.03
CA VAL A 70 0.59 -11.84 -1.66
C VAL A 70 1.93 -11.90 -0.94
N ASN A 71 2.29 -10.80 -0.28
CA ASN A 71 3.53 -10.67 0.49
C ASN A 71 4.76 -11.09 -0.33
N GLY A 72 4.83 -10.61 -1.57
CA GLY A 72 5.93 -10.84 -2.50
C GLY A 72 5.93 -12.21 -3.20
N SER A 73 5.03 -13.13 -2.83
CA SER A 73 5.00 -14.50 -3.36
C SER A 73 3.76 -14.77 -4.20
N LEU A 74 3.87 -15.63 -5.23
CA LEU A 74 2.73 -16.04 -6.05
C LEU A 74 1.75 -16.86 -5.21
N ALA A 75 0.52 -16.36 -5.08
CA ALA A 75 -0.55 -17.01 -4.34
C ALA A 75 -1.51 -17.79 -5.25
N ALA A 76 -1.78 -17.28 -6.46
CA ALA A 76 -2.62 -17.94 -7.45
C ALA A 76 -2.29 -17.49 -8.88
N GLU A 77 -2.51 -18.38 -9.85
CA GLU A 77 -2.39 -18.12 -11.28
C GLU A 77 -3.52 -18.84 -12.03
N THR A 78 -4.11 -18.19 -13.02
CA THR A 78 -5.01 -18.81 -14.00
C THR A 78 -4.66 -18.33 -15.41
N GLY A 79 -4.81 -19.23 -16.39
CA GLY A 79 -4.75 -18.91 -17.82
C GLY A 79 -6.15 -18.63 -18.40
N GLY A 80 -6.24 -18.52 -19.72
CA GLY A 80 -7.51 -18.29 -20.44
C GLY A 80 -8.02 -16.86 -20.37
N VAL A 81 -7.17 -15.89 -20.01
CA VAL A 81 -7.58 -14.48 -19.91
C VAL A 81 -7.59 -13.84 -21.31
N GLY A 82 -8.78 -13.46 -21.76
CA GLY A 82 -8.97 -12.71 -23.01
C GLY A 82 -8.45 -11.27 -22.99
N GLN A 83 -8.78 -10.52 -24.04
CA GLN A 83 -8.38 -9.11 -24.17
C GLN A 83 -9.14 -8.17 -23.23
N LEU A 84 -8.43 -7.20 -22.66
CA LEU A 84 -9.03 -6.06 -21.98
C LEU A 84 -9.29 -4.93 -22.98
N TYR A 85 -10.56 -4.70 -23.32
CA TYR A 85 -10.94 -3.60 -24.21
C TYR A 85 -10.86 -2.26 -23.49
N THR A 86 -10.56 -1.20 -24.25
CA THR A 86 -10.59 0.17 -23.73
C THR A 86 -11.97 0.49 -23.16
N HIS A 87 -12.02 0.71 -21.85
CA HIS A 87 -13.18 1.20 -21.13
C HIS A 87 -12.84 2.60 -20.62
N GLY A 88 -13.76 3.53 -20.88
CA GLY A 88 -13.70 4.88 -20.32
C GLY A 88 -14.87 5.05 -19.37
N ASN A 89 -14.62 5.77 -18.27
CA ASN A 89 -15.52 6.05 -17.13
C ASN A 89 -15.44 5.04 -15.97
N ASP A 90 -15.77 5.57 -14.78
CA ASP A 90 -16.07 4.83 -13.55
C ASP A 90 -14.99 3.92 -12.95
N ALA A 91 -13.71 4.28 -13.09
CA ALA A 91 -12.62 3.67 -12.31
C ALA A 91 -12.84 3.91 -10.80
N GLY A 92 -12.75 2.84 -10.00
CA GLY A 92 -12.95 2.88 -8.55
C GLY A 92 -11.83 2.15 -7.81
N LEU A 93 -11.48 2.66 -6.62
CA LEU A 93 -10.58 2.00 -5.68
C LEU A 93 -11.31 1.85 -4.35
N GLY A 94 -11.25 0.65 -3.75
CA GLY A 94 -11.94 0.36 -2.49
C GLY A 94 -13.47 0.31 -2.61
N GLY A 95 -13.98 0.18 -3.83
CA GLY A 95 -15.40 0.08 -4.15
C GLY A 95 -15.60 0.14 -5.66
N THR A 96 -16.75 -0.31 -6.12
CA THR A 96 -17.17 -0.18 -7.51
C THR A 96 -17.90 1.13 -7.72
N ASN A 97 -17.79 1.68 -8.93
CA ASN A 97 -18.59 2.83 -9.33
C ASN A 97 -19.55 2.39 -10.44
N ALA A 98 -20.83 2.68 -10.27
CA ALA A 98 -21.90 2.40 -11.23
C ALA A 98 -21.91 0.95 -11.79
N GLY A 99 -22.14 0.78 -13.10
CA GLY A 99 -22.41 -0.49 -13.79
C GLY A 99 -21.22 -1.44 -13.93
N THR A 100 -20.53 -1.76 -12.84
CA THR A 100 -19.52 -2.82 -12.80
C THR A 100 -20.21 -4.19 -12.76
N ILE A 101 -19.88 -5.05 -13.72
CA ILE A 101 -20.27 -6.46 -13.70
C ILE A 101 -19.35 -7.15 -12.70
N PHE A 102 -19.90 -7.63 -11.58
CA PHE A 102 -19.14 -8.55 -10.77
C PHE A 102 -19.12 -9.88 -11.47
N HIS A 103 -18.05 -10.55 -11.16
CA HIS A 103 -17.89 -11.89 -11.57
C HIS A 103 -18.92 -12.77 -10.87
N ASP A 104 -19.31 -12.53 -9.61
CA ASP A 104 -20.24 -13.38 -8.84
C ASP A 104 -21.69 -12.90 -8.84
N GLU A 105 -21.94 -11.70 -9.35
CA GLU A 105 -23.26 -11.06 -9.36
C GLU A 105 -23.33 -10.02 -10.48
N LEU A 106 -24.43 -9.98 -11.23
CA LEU A 106 -24.73 -8.83 -12.05
C LEU A 106 -25.29 -7.73 -11.14
N ASN A 107 -24.65 -6.56 -11.10
CA ASN A 107 -25.39 -5.40 -10.63
C ASN A 107 -26.49 -5.15 -11.68
N ASP A 108 -27.73 -5.48 -11.33
CA ASP A 108 -28.87 -4.95 -12.04
C ASP A 108 -28.77 -3.44 -11.90
N ALA A 109 -28.87 -2.71 -13.02
CA ALA A 109 -28.38 -1.36 -13.25
C ALA A 109 -29.06 -0.24 -12.42
N ILE A 110 -29.57 -0.58 -11.23
CA ILE A 110 -30.01 0.32 -10.17
C ILE A 110 -28.76 0.95 -9.55
N LEU A 111 -28.20 1.90 -10.28
CA LEU A 111 -27.15 2.82 -9.88
C LEU A 111 -27.28 3.19 -8.39
N LEU A 112 -26.20 2.92 -7.62
CA LEU A 112 -25.86 3.55 -6.33
C LEU A 112 -26.36 2.91 -5.02
N ALA A 113 -27.02 1.74 -5.01
CA ALA A 113 -27.50 1.17 -3.76
C ALA A 113 -26.45 0.35 -2.98
N ASP A 114 -25.67 -0.49 -3.66
CA ASP A 114 -24.61 -1.30 -3.05
C ASP A 114 -23.33 -1.24 -3.89
N LEU A 115 -22.40 -0.37 -3.51
CA LEU A 115 -21.14 -0.13 -4.25
C LEU A 115 -20.00 -1.10 -3.86
N TYR A 116 -20.30 -2.14 -3.07
CA TYR A 116 -19.35 -3.16 -2.59
C TYR A 116 -18.05 -2.55 -2.05
N HIS A 117 -18.21 -1.64 -1.09
CA HIS A 117 -17.06 -0.98 -0.49
C HIS A 117 -16.12 -1.99 0.19
N PHE A 118 -14.83 -1.82 -0.05
CA PHE A 118 -13.80 -2.49 0.69
C PHE A 118 -13.88 -2.05 2.16
N ASN A 119 -14.10 -3.02 3.04
CA ASN A 119 -14.11 -2.80 4.48
C ASN A 119 -12.72 -3.05 5.05
N GLY A 120 -11.87 -2.02 4.96
CA GLY A 120 -10.50 -2.05 5.46
C GLY A 120 -9.78 -0.73 5.18
N THR A 121 -8.47 -0.71 5.40
CA THR A 121 -7.61 0.42 5.08
C THR A 121 -6.72 0.08 3.90
N ILE A 122 -6.60 1.00 2.95
CA ILE A 122 -5.60 0.97 1.89
C ILE A 122 -4.57 2.03 2.26
N ASP A 123 -3.32 1.63 2.39
CA ASP A 123 -2.21 2.54 2.71
C ASP A 123 -1.64 3.11 1.40
N GLU A 124 -0.93 2.28 0.63
CA GLU A 124 -0.42 2.62 -0.71
C GLU A 124 -1.15 1.91 -1.85
N PHE A 125 -1.29 2.63 -2.96
CA PHE A 125 -1.77 2.10 -4.24
C PHE A 125 -0.86 2.52 -5.38
N ALA A 126 -0.60 1.60 -6.30
CA ALA A 126 0.14 1.85 -7.54
C ALA A 126 -0.43 1.01 -8.69
N GLU A 127 -0.46 1.59 -9.88
CA GLU A 127 -0.85 0.93 -11.12
C GLU A 127 0.30 1.05 -12.13
N PHE A 128 0.55 -0.04 -12.86
CA PHE A 128 1.60 -0.12 -13.87
C PHE A 128 1.00 -0.55 -15.20
N ASN A 129 1.39 0.15 -16.27
CA ASN A 129 1.09 -0.24 -17.64
C ASN A 129 2.10 -1.28 -18.18
N ALA A 130 2.65 -2.11 -17.28
CA ALA A 130 3.66 -3.11 -17.57
C ALA A 130 3.45 -4.34 -16.70
N VAL A 131 3.77 -5.50 -17.24
CA VAL A 131 3.79 -6.76 -16.49
C VAL A 131 5.02 -6.76 -15.61
N LEU A 132 4.82 -6.74 -14.28
CA LEU A 132 5.91 -6.89 -13.32
C LEU A 132 6.30 -8.36 -13.21
N ASP A 133 7.60 -8.63 -13.18
CA ASP A 133 8.11 -9.98 -12.91
C ASP A 133 8.10 -10.32 -11.41
N ALA A 134 8.30 -11.60 -11.09
CA ALA A 134 8.24 -12.08 -9.72
C ALA A 134 9.31 -11.46 -8.80
N ASP A 135 10.52 -11.22 -9.32
CA ASP A 135 11.63 -10.65 -8.53
C ASP A 135 11.37 -9.17 -8.23
N GLN A 136 10.80 -8.43 -9.20
CA GLN A 136 10.35 -7.05 -9.01
C GLN A 136 9.26 -6.97 -7.93
N ILE A 137 8.30 -7.89 -7.94
CA ILE A 137 7.22 -7.94 -6.96
C ILE A 137 7.76 -8.28 -5.57
N ALA A 138 8.62 -9.31 -5.47
CA ALA A 138 9.25 -9.70 -4.22
C ALA A 138 10.13 -8.58 -3.65
N GLY A 139 10.98 -7.96 -4.47
CA GLY A 139 11.83 -6.85 -4.03
C GLY A 139 11.04 -5.64 -3.53
N ARG A 140 9.91 -5.32 -4.16
CA ARG A 140 9.00 -4.25 -3.69
C ARG A 140 8.35 -4.59 -2.36
N TYR A 141 7.95 -5.84 -2.16
CA TYR A 141 7.47 -6.29 -0.85
C TYR A 141 8.55 -6.14 0.22
N GLU A 142 9.77 -6.60 -0.04
CA GLU A 142 10.86 -6.50 0.93
C GLU A 142 11.16 -5.04 1.32
N VAL A 143 11.13 -4.11 0.36
CA VAL A 143 11.36 -2.68 0.63
C VAL A 143 10.14 -2.01 1.28
N GLY A 144 8.94 -2.34 0.81
CA GLY A 144 7.68 -1.71 1.23
C GLY A 144 7.09 -2.25 2.54
N ASN A 145 7.45 -3.47 2.94
CA ASN A 145 7.00 -4.09 4.19
C ASN A 145 7.76 -3.57 5.43
N PHE A 146 8.57 -2.52 5.27
CA PHE A 146 9.15 -1.80 6.39
C PHE A 146 8.17 -0.75 6.91
N SER A 147 7.35 -1.14 7.89
CA SER A 147 6.97 -0.17 8.93
C SER A 147 8.20 0.05 9.83
N ALA A 148 9.19 0.78 9.33
CA ALA A 148 10.32 1.17 10.16
C ALA A 148 9.77 2.06 11.27
N GLU A 149 9.79 1.58 12.52
CA GLU A 149 9.51 2.44 13.66
C GLU A 149 10.44 3.65 13.55
N PRO A 150 9.92 4.89 13.63
CA PRO A 150 10.76 6.07 13.57
C PRO A 150 11.89 5.92 14.59
N PRO A 151 13.15 6.23 14.23
CA PRO A 151 14.24 6.09 15.17
C PRO A 151 13.89 6.86 16.45
N ALA A 152 13.94 6.18 17.60
CA ALA A 152 13.56 6.77 18.88
C ALA A 152 14.25 8.13 19.05
N PRO A 153 13.55 9.22 19.42
CA PRO A 153 14.16 10.55 19.50
C PRO A 153 15.38 10.55 20.44
N PRO A 154 16.39 11.40 20.21
CA PRO A 154 17.55 11.48 21.10
C PRO A 154 17.11 11.90 22.51
N THR A 155 17.68 11.26 23.52
CA THR A 155 17.35 11.58 24.91
C THR A 155 18.03 12.88 25.35
N ILE A 156 17.35 13.65 26.21
CA ILE A 156 17.92 14.80 26.92
C ILE A 156 17.38 14.82 28.35
N SER A 157 18.24 15.09 29.31
CA SER A 157 17.89 15.25 30.72
C SER A 157 18.67 16.40 31.33
N VAL A 158 18.06 17.05 32.33
CA VAL A 158 18.65 18.19 33.04
C VAL A 158 18.55 17.92 34.54
N VAL A 159 19.66 18.11 35.24
CA VAL A 159 19.76 18.05 36.70
C VAL A 159 20.17 19.41 37.22
N ASN A 160 19.47 19.91 38.24
CA ASN A 160 19.93 21.06 39.03
C ASN A 160 20.82 20.55 40.17
N ASN A 161 22.06 21.05 40.23
CA ASN A 161 23.07 20.56 41.16
C ASN A 161 23.00 21.22 42.55
N GLY A 162 22.18 22.26 42.72
CA GLY A 162 22.02 22.98 43.99
C GLY A 162 23.19 23.91 44.36
N ASP A 163 24.20 24.02 43.51
CA ASP A 163 25.41 24.86 43.69
C ASP A 163 25.47 26.04 42.70
N GLY A 164 24.36 26.34 42.03
CA GLY A 164 24.29 27.35 40.98
C GLY A 164 24.62 26.84 39.58
N THR A 165 24.80 25.53 39.40
CA THR A 165 24.99 24.89 38.09
C THR A 165 23.85 23.92 37.72
N VAL A 166 23.74 23.63 36.42
CA VAL A 166 22.91 22.55 35.88
C VAL A 166 23.75 21.61 35.03
N THR A 167 23.46 20.32 35.09
CA THR A 167 24.08 19.29 34.25
C THR A 167 23.06 18.78 33.22
N ILE A 168 23.45 18.82 31.95
CA ILE A 168 22.65 18.41 30.79
C ILE A 168 23.29 17.14 30.21
N THR A 169 22.54 16.04 30.20
CA THR A 169 22.94 14.80 29.56
C THR A 169 22.10 14.61 28.32
N PHE A 170 22.75 14.49 27.16
CA PHE A 170 22.09 14.37 25.85
C PHE A 170 22.75 13.32 24.96
N GLU A 171 21.99 12.80 24.00
CA GLU A 171 22.50 12.03 22.87
C GLU A 171 22.75 12.93 21.66
N GLY A 172 23.79 12.63 20.87
CA GLY A 172 24.12 13.38 19.66
C GLY A 172 24.67 14.76 19.97
N LYS A 173 24.11 15.80 19.34
CA LYS A 173 24.50 17.20 19.51
C LYS A 173 23.49 17.95 20.38
N LEU A 174 24.00 18.88 21.17
CA LEU A 174 23.17 19.86 21.88
C LEU A 174 22.98 21.10 21.00
N GLN A 175 21.73 21.50 20.80
CA GLN A 175 21.38 22.79 20.20
C GLN A 175 20.71 23.69 21.23
N ALA A 176 20.93 25.00 21.12
CA ALA A 176 20.32 26.00 21.99
C ALA A 176 19.59 27.10 21.19
N ALA A 177 18.59 27.71 21.84
CA ALA A 177 17.86 28.87 21.32
C ALA A 177 17.41 29.78 22.47
N THR A 178 17.11 31.04 22.14
CA THR A 178 16.57 32.05 23.08
C THR A 178 15.06 31.97 23.28
N SER A 179 14.35 31.23 22.41
CA SER A 179 12.93 30.91 22.53
C SER A 179 12.62 29.56 21.89
N VAL A 180 11.52 28.92 22.27
CA VAL A 180 11.11 27.62 21.73
C VAL A 180 10.94 27.61 20.19
N ASN A 181 10.52 28.75 19.62
CA ASN A 181 10.32 28.95 18.18
C ASN A 181 11.45 29.75 17.52
N GLY A 182 12.56 29.98 18.24
CA GLY A 182 13.67 30.79 17.77
C GLY A 182 14.63 30.04 16.84
N SER A 183 15.68 30.74 16.41
CA SER A 183 16.78 30.12 15.66
C SER A 183 17.58 29.19 16.58
N TRP A 184 17.61 27.91 16.22
CA TRP A 184 18.39 26.89 16.92
C TRP A 184 19.80 26.80 16.32
N ALA A 185 20.81 26.75 17.18
CA ALA A 185 22.21 26.60 16.76
C ALA A 185 22.92 25.53 17.60
N ASP A 186 23.88 24.84 17.00
CA ASP A 186 24.76 23.89 17.68
C ASP A 186 25.53 24.61 18.80
N VAL A 187 25.62 23.98 19.97
CA VAL A 187 26.48 24.44 21.06
C VAL A 187 27.89 23.92 20.77
N GLU A 188 28.74 24.79 20.23
CA GLU A 188 30.09 24.45 19.78
C GLU A 188 30.92 23.79 20.90
N GLY A 189 31.51 22.64 20.60
CA GLY A 189 32.35 21.89 21.55
C GLY A 189 31.61 21.22 22.71
N ALA A 190 30.27 21.23 22.74
CA ALA A 190 29.51 20.56 23.79
C ALA A 190 29.72 19.04 23.76
N THR A 191 30.08 18.46 24.91
CA THR A 191 30.15 17.03 25.13
C THR A 191 29.20 16.63 26.25
N SER A 192 28.58 15.45 26.12
CA SER A 192 27.63 14.94 27.11
C SER A 192 28.37 14.11 28.17
N PRO A 193 28.14 14.32 29.47
CA PRO A 193 27.28 15.37 30.05
C PRO A 193 27.97 16.75 30.07
N LEU A 194 27.19 17.81 29.83
CA LEU A 194 27.65 19.20 29.86
C LEU A 194 27.16 19.88 31.15
N THR A 195 28.06 20.53 31.90
CA THR A 195 27.67 21.34 33.07
C THR A 195 27.84 22.82 32.77
N ILE A 196 26.79 23.61 33.02
CA ILE A 196 26.76 25.05 32.78
C ILE A 196 26.28 25.83 34.02
N PRO A 197 26.64 27.12 34.14
CA PRO A 197 26.03 28.00 35.13
C PRO A 197 24.52 28.14 34.91
N SER A 198 23.76 28.29 35.99
CA SER A 198 22.31 28.56 35.97
C SER A 198 21.97 30.05 36.10
N ASP A 199 22.87 30.92 35.61
CA ASP A 199 22.79 32.38 35.78
C ASP A 199 21.86 33.09 34.77
N GLN A 200 21.40 32.37 33.75
CA GLN A 200 20.47 32.90 32.75
C GLN A 200 19.03 32.81 33.22
N ALA A 201 18.24 33.85 32.94
CA ALA A 201 16.81 33.87 33.28
C ALA A 201 16.02 32.76 32.58
N THR A 202 16.38 32.39 31.35
CA THR A 202 15.78 31.29 30.59
C THR A 202 16.71 30.88 29.44
N GLN A 203 16.81 29.57 29.17
CA GLN A 203 17.47 29.02 27.98
C GLN A 203 16.73 27.76 27.51
N PHE A 204 16.69 27.54 26.19
CA PHE A 204 16.06 26.36 25.59
C PHE A 204 17.15 25.47 24.98
N GLY A 205 17.10 24.16 25.26
CA GLY A 205 18.02 23.17 24.74
C GLY A 205 17.28 21.98 24.12
N ARG A 206 17.82 21.42 23.04
CA ARG A 206 17.34 20.16 22.44
C ARG A 206 18.50 19.28 22.02
N ALA A 207 18.30 17.97 22.12
CA ALA A 207 19.21 16.98 21.55
C ALA A 207 18.82 16.69 20.10
N VAL A 208 19.81 16.55 19.21
CA VAL A 208 19.63 16.18 17.80
C VAL A 208 20.66 15.12 17.40
N ARG A 209 20.30 14.17 16.53
CA ARG A 209 21.26 13.23 15.92
C ARG A 209 21.79 13.77 14.60
#